data_AF-A0A956WMD3-F1
#
_entry.id   AF-A0A956WMD3-F1
#
_cell.length_a   1.000
_cell.length_b   1.000
_cell.length_c   1.000
_cell.angle_alpha   90.00
_cell.angle_beta   90.00
_cell.angle_gamma   90.00
#
_symmetry.space_group_name_H-M   'P 1'
#
loop_
_entity.id
_entity.type
_entity.pdbx_description
1 polymer ?
#
loop_
_entity_poly.entity_id
_entity_poly.type
_entity_poly.pdbx_seq_one_letter_code
_entity_poly.pdbx_strand_id
1 'polypeptide(L)' 'MQLIGSSNAVVGFADGMAVLAAGGTALDAVVATIRRVEANPEDHSVGYSGLPNLLGEVELDASIMD' A
#
# COMPACT_ATOMS: atom_id res chain seq x y z
N MET A 1 0.09 0.34 19.46
CA MET A 1 -0.57 0.50 18.15
C MET A 1 -0.52 -0.83 17.41
N GLN A 2 -1.54 -1.14 16.60
CA GLN A 2 -1.52 -2.29 15.70
C GLN A 2 -1.78 -1.78 14.28
N LEU A 3 -1.13 -2.41 13.32
CA LEU A 3 -1.30 -2.18 11.89
C LEU A 3 -1.31 -3.56 11.23
N ILE A 4 -2.35 -3.84 10.44
CA ILE A 4 -2.60 -5.15 9.84
C ILE A 4 -2.88 -4.93 8.35
N GLY A 5 -2.35 -5.80 7.50
CA GLY A 5 -2.53 -5.77 6.06
C GLY A 5 -2.27 -7.14 5.45
N SER A 6 -2.55 -7.26 4.15
CA SER A 6 -2.24 -8.45 3.34
C SER A 6 -0.73 -8.73 3.30
N SER A 7 -0.36 -9.92 2.80
CA SER A 7 1.04 -10.38 2.79
C SER A 7 2.02 -9.39 2.13
N ASN A 8 1.61 -8.72 1.06
CA ASN A 8 2.42 -7.74 0.34
C ASN A 8 2.65 -6.44 1.12
N ALA A 9 1.82 -6.10 2.11
CA ALA A 9 2.00 -4.92 2.95
C ALA A 9 3.29 -4.98 3.80
N VAL A 10 3.96 -6.14 3.87
CA VAL A 10 5.21 -6.34 4.60
C VAL A 10 6.28 -5.31 4.24
N VAL A 11 6.35 -4.88 2.97
CA VAL A 11 7.35 -3.91 2.50
C VAL A 11 7.10 -2.50 3.03
N GLY A 12 5.87 -2.18 3.43
CA GLY A 12 5.43 -0.85 3.86
C GLY A 12 5.14 -0.72 5.35
N PHE A 13 5.07 -1.81 6.11
CA PHE A 13 4.70 -1.73 7.54
C PHE A 13 5.63 -0.84 8.36
N ALA A 14 6.92 -0.78 8.01
CA ALA A 14 7.86 0.11 8.69
C ALA A 14 7.45 1.58 8.58
N ASP A 15 6.99 2.00 7.39
CA ASP A 15 6.60 3.38 7.11
C ASP A 15 5.31 3.75 7.86
N GLY A 16 4.29 2.88 7.83
CA GLY A 16 3.05 3.10 8.58
C GLY A 16 3.25 3.08 10.10
N MET A 17 4.08 2.15 10.61
CA MET A 17 4.38 2.09 12.04
C MET A 17 5.15 3.33 12.51
N ALA A 18 6.00 3.93 11.68
CA ALA A 18 6.67 5.19 12.00
C ALA A 18 5.68 6.34 12.16
N VAL A 19 4.66 6.44 11.29
CA VAL A 19 3.59 7.45 11.41
C VAL A 19 2.84 7.30 12.73
N LEU A 20 2.45 6.06 13.05
CA LEU A 20 1.75 5.75 14.31
C LEU A 20 2.63 6.09 15.53
N ALA A 21 3.91 5.72 15.52
CA ALA A 21 4.83 6.02 16.61
C ALA A 21 5.01 7.53 16.85
N ALA A 22 4.90 8.34 15.80
CA ALA A 22 4.94 9.80 15.89
C ALA A 22 3.62 10.45 16.36
N GLY A 23 2.58 9.67 16.63
CA GLY A 23 1.26 10.17 17.00
C GLY A 23 0.41 10.65 15.82
N GLY A 24 0.76 10.23 14.60
CA GLY A 24 -0.05 10.48 13.41
C GLY A 24 -1.37 9.70 13.39
N THR A 25 -2.20 9.95 12.38
CA THR A 25 -3.52 9.32 12.26
C THR A 25 -3.43 7.88 11.75
N ALA A 26 -4.47 7.08 12.00
CA ALA A 26 -4.58 5.74 11.41
C ALA A 26 -4.62 5.79 9.88
N LEU A 27 -5.34 6.78 9.32
CA LEU A 27 -5.43 7.02 7.90
C LEU A 27 -4.05 7.27 7.26
N ASP A 28 -3.25 8.17 7.84
CA ASP A 28 -1.91 8.48 7.35
C ASP A 28 -0.99 7.26 7.39
N ALA A 29 -1.12 6.43 8.42
CA ALA A 29 -0.33 5.20 8.57
C ALA A 29 -0.64 4.16 7.49
N VAL A 30 -1.91 3.97 7.16
CA VAL A 30 -2.34 3.08 6.08
C VAL A 30 -1.86 3.61 4.73
N VAL A 31 -2.00 4.92 4.46
CA VAL A 31 -1.52 5.54 3.22
C VAL A 31 0.00 5.38 3.06
N ALA A 32 0.78 5.62 4.13
CA ALA A 32 2.22 5.44 4.11
C ALA A 32 2.62 4.00 3.78
N THR A 33 1.91 3.02 4.36
CA THR A 33 2.13 1.60 4.12
C THR A 33 1.84 1.21 2.67
N ILE A 34 0.66 1.56 2.16
CA ILE A 34 0.19 1.09 0.84
C ILE A 34 0.96 1.75 -0.30
N ARG A 35 1.40 3.01 -0.16
CA ARG A 35 2.27 3.65 -1.17
C ARG A 35 3.55 2.86 -1.44
N ARG A 36 4.11 2.21 -0.42
CA ARG A 36 5.30 1.39 -0.57
C ARG A 36 5.02 0.08 -1.31
N VAL A 37 3.83 -0.49 -1.14
CA VAL A 37 3.34 -1.66 -1.88
C VAL A 37 3.12 -1.29 -3.35
N GLU A 38 2.40 -0.21 -3.62
CA GLU A 38 2.11 0.27 -4.98
C GLU A 38 3.38 0.62 -5.77
N ALA A 39 4.44 1.07 -5.08
CA ALA A 39 5.72 1.38 -5.72
C ALA A 39 6.65 0.17 -5.86
N ASN A 40 6.28 -1.01 -5.35
CA ASN A 40 7.13 -2.20 -5.39
C ASN A 40 7.09 -2.84 -6.79
N PRO A 41 8.19 -2.85 -7.57
CA PRO A 41 8.19 -3.44 -8.90
C PRO A 41 8.03 -4.98 -8.89
N GLU A 42 8.30 -5.62 -7.75
CA GLU A 42 8.16 -7.07 -7.57
C GLU A 42 6.72 -7.49 -7.22
N ASP A 43 5.80 -6.54 -6.99
CA ASP A 43 4.38 -6.83 -6.75
C ASP A 43 3.58 -6.63 -8.04
N HIS A 44 3.17 -7.75 -8.65
CA HIS A 44 2.36 -7.74 -9.87
C HIS A 44 0.84 -7.69 -9.62
N SER A 45 0.42 -7.57 -8.37
CA SER A 45 -0.99 -7.50 -7.97
C SER A 45 -1.45 -6.10 -7.57
N VAL A 46 -0.53 -5.16 -7.32
CA VAL A 46 -0.86 -3.81 -6.81
C VAL A 46 0.05 -2.76 -7.45
N GLY A 47 -0.54 -1.68 -7.96
CA GLY A 47 0.17 -0.47 -8.34
C GLY A 47 1.06 -0.59 -9.58
N TYR A 48 2.29 -0.07 -9.47
CA TYR A 48 3.20 0.22 -10.58
C TYR A 48 3.47 -0.96 -11.52
N SER A 49 3.56 -2.17 -10.98
CA SER A 49 3.91 -3.40 -11.73
C SER A 49 2.71 -4.33 -11.97
N GLY A 50 1.49 -3.80 -11.78
CA GLY A 50 0.24 -4.54 -11.95
C GLY A 50 0.11 -5.21 -13.32
N LEU A 51 -0.43 -6.43 -13.35
CA LEU A 51 -0.70 -7.11 -14.60
C LEU A 51 -1.72 -6.34 -15.45
N PRO A 52 -1.48 -6.17 -16.77
CA PRO A 52 -2.37 -5.41 -17.62
C PRO A 52 -3.67 -6.15 -17.95
N ASN A 53 -4.68 -5.39 -18.38
CA ASN A 53 -5.91 -5.90 -18.98
C ASN A 53 -5.65 -6.54 -20.37
N LEU A 54 -6.71 -7.01 -21.04
CA LEU A 54 -6.61 -7.65 -22.37
C LEU A 54 -6.00 -6.75 -23.46
N LEU A 55 -6.09 -5.42 -23.30
CA LEU A 55 -5.53 -4.45 -24.24
C LEU A 55 -4.06 -4.09 -23.94
N GLY A 56 -3.48 -4.68 -22.88
CA GLY A 56 -2.13 -4.36 -22.44
C GLY A 56 -2.04 -3.10 -21.58
N GLU A 57 -3.17 -2.59 -21.06
CA GLU A 57 -3.23 -1.39 -20.23
C GLU A 57 -3.32 -1.76 -18.75
N VAL A 58 -2.51 -1.12 -17.91
CA VAL A 58 -2.58 -1.28 -16.45
C VAL A 58 -3.68 -0.37 -15.91
N GLU A 59 -4.67 -0.97 -15.26
CA GLU A 59 -5.78 -0.28 -14.60
C GLU A 59 -5.71 -0.55 -13.10
N LEU A 60 -5.97 0.47 -12.28
CA LEU A 60 -5.82 0.42 -10.83
C LEU A 60 -7.10 0.89 -10.15
N ASP A 61 -7.47 0.19 -9.07
CA ASP A 61 -8.60 0.52 -8.22
C ASP A 61 -8.13 0.73 -6.78
N ALA A 62 -8.64 1.78 -6.12
CA ALA A 62 -8.35 2.06 -4.72
C ALA A 62 -9.54 2.72 -4.02
N SER A 63 -9.67 2.48 -2.72
CA SER A 63 -10.62 3.16 -1.84
C SER A 63 -10.03 3.29 -0.44
N ILE A 64 -10.50 4.27 0.33
CA ILE A 64 -10.01 4.54 1.68
C ILE A 64 -11.15 5.06 2.56
N MET A 65 -11.07 4.80 3.86
CA MET A 65 -12.07 5.19 4.87
C MET A 65 -11.36 5.51 6.19
N ASP A 66 -11.93 6.46 6.95
CA ASP A 66 -11.54 6.85 8.31
C ASP A 66 -12.70 6.56 9.27
#